data_AF-A0A933ZYL5-F1
#
_entry.id   AF-A0A933ZYL5-F1
#
_cell.length_a   1.000
_cell.length_b   1.000
_cell.length_c   1.000
_cell.angle_alpha   90.00
_cell.angle_beta   90.00
_cell.angle_gamma   90.00
#
_symmetry.space_group_name_H-M   'P 1'
#
loop_
_entity.id
_entity.type
_entity.pdbx_description
1 polymer ?
#
loop_
_entity_poly.entity_id
_entity_poly.type
_entity_poly.pdbx_seq_one_letter_code
_entity_poly.pdbx_strand_id
1 'polypeptide(L)' 'MIRTVVTGVAGRMGSSIVRFVRDSDDMKLVGATERPGSAHIGLDVGLACRLGAMEIPIVDNLG' A
#
# COMPACT_ATOMS: atom_id res chain seq x y z
N MET A 1 -3.95 -17.25 4.96
CA MET A 1 -3.93 -15.85 4.50
C MET A 1 -2.74 -15.13 5.12
N ILE A 2 -1.82 -14.67 4.26
CA ILE A 2 -0.58 -13.97 4.62
C ILE A 2 -0.90 -12.47 4.73
N ARG A 3 -0.56 -11.87 5.87
CA ARG A 3 -0.73 -10.42 6.10
C ARG A 3 0.49 -9.71 5.55
N THR A 4 0.28 -8.86 4.55
CA THR A 4 1.36 -8.22 3.80
C THR A 4 1.36 -6.70 4.02
N VAL A 5 2.55 -6.15 4.23
CA VAL A 5 2.81 -4.70 4.23
C VAL A 5 3.70 -4.40 3.03
N VAL A 6 3.39 -3.32 2.32
CA VAL A 6 4.21 -2.85 1.19
C VAL A 6 4.89 -1.53 1.56
N THR A 7 6.21 -1.50 1.51
CA THR A 7 7.02 -0.30 1.74
C THR A 7 7.39 0.36 0.41
N GLY A 8 7.44 1.69 0.38
CA GLY A 8 7.66 2.44 -0.88
C GLY A 8 6.48 2.33 -1.84
N VAL A 9 5.25 2.39 -1.29
CA VAL A 9 4.03 2.00 -2.01
C VAL A 9 3.65 2.94 -3.16
N ALA A 10 4.06 4.20 -3.09
CA ALA A 10 3.80 5.18 -4.15
C ALA A 10 4.79 5.03 -5.33
N GLY A 11 5.83 4.21 -5.18
CA GLY A 11 6.77 3.88 -6.24
C GLY A 11 6.18 2.97 -7.33
N ARG A 12 6.88 2.91 -8.47
CA ARG A 12 6.51 2.02 -9.59
C ARG A 12 6.43 0.55 -9.17
N MET A 13 7.39 0.09 -8.35
CA MET A 13 7.40 -1.28 -7.87
C MET A 13 6.35 -1.51 -6.77
N GLY A 14 6.26 -0.60 -5.80
CA GLY A 14 5.30 -0.70 -4.70
C GLY A 14 3.86 -0.80 -5.20
N SER A 15 3.47 0.06 -6.14
CA SER A 15 2.14 0.02 -6.74
C SER A 15 1.83 -1.27 -7.50
N SER A 16 2.82 -1.87 -8.15
CA SER A 16 2.67 -3.20 -8.78
C SER A 16 2.53 -4.31 -7.73
N ILE A 17 3.31 -4.28 -6.64
CA ILE A 17 3.19 -5.25 -5.55
C ILE A 17 1.79 -5.18 -4.92
N VAL A 18 1.25 -3.98 -4.69
CA VAL A 18 -0.12 -3.81 -4.18
C VAL A 18 -1.14 -4.48 -5.10
N ARG A 19 -1.00 -4.31 -6.42
CA ARG A 19 -1.89 -4.99 -7.39
C ARG A 19 -1.80 -6.51 -7.26
N PHE A 20 -0.60 -7.08 -7.17
CA PHE A 20 -0.43 -8.52 -7.01
C PHE A 20 -0.95 -9.05 -5.67
N VAL A 21 -0.76 -8.31 -4.57
CA VAL A 21 -1.30 -8.68 -3.26
C VAL A 21 -2.83 -8.65 -3.28
N ARG A 22 -3.44 -7.66 -3.94
CA ARG A 22 -4.89 -7.56 -4.10
C ARG A 22 -5.47 -8.70 -4.93
N ASP A 23 -4.78 -9.10 -6.00
CA ASP A 23 -5.23 -10.14 -6.93
C ASP A 23 -4.91 -11.57 -6.42
N SER A 24 -4.28 -11.71 -5.25
CA SER A 24 -3.93 -13.00 -4.65
C SER A 24 -4.97 -13.44 -3.63
N ASP A 25 -5.45 -14.68 -3.75
CA ASP A 25 -6.39 -15.28 -2.78
C ASP A 25 -5.74 -15.58 -1.42
N ASP A 26 -4.42 -15.77 -1.40
CA ASP A 26 -3.68 -16.17 -0.21
C ASP A 26 -3.12 -14.99 0.58
N MET A 27 -3.20 -13.77 0.06
CA MET A 27 -2.62 -12.58 0.67
C MET A 27 -3.66 -11.52 1.00
N LYS A 28 -3.36 -10.68 1.99
CA LYS A 28 -4.14 -9.50 2.32
C LYS A 28 -3.20 -8.34 2.60
N LEU A 29 -3.38 -7.24 1.88
CA LEU A 29 -2.71 -5.99 2.21
C LEU A 29 -3.29 -5.47 3.52
N VAL A 30 -2.43 -5.24 4.52
CA VAL A 30 -2.82 -4.74 5.84
C VAL A 30 -2.12 -3.45 6.22
N GLY A 31 -1.20 -2.97 5.39
CA GLY A 31 -0.47 -1.74 5.63
C GLY A 31 0.34 -1.32 4.40
N ALA A 32 0.60 -0.03 4.31
CA ALA A 32 1.35 0.57 3.22
C ALA A 32 2.20 1.71 3.78
N THR A 33 3.48 1.76 3.41
CA THR A 33 4.37 2.81 3.91
C THR A 33 5.11 3.55 2.83
N GLU A 34 5.50 4.77 3.18
CA GLU A 34 6.38 5.62 2.39
C GLU A 34 7.44 6.26 3.27
N ARG A 35 8.45 6.87 2.65
CA ARG A 35 9.44 7.64 3.41
C ARG A 35 8.80 8.84 4.13
N PRO A 36 9.31 9.24 5.31
CA PRO A 36 8.88 10.47 5.98
C PRO A 36 8.92 11.68 5.05
N GLY A 37 7.91 12.54 5.12
CA GLY A 37 7.75 13.71 4.25
C GLY A 37 7.29 13.41 2.82
N SER A 38 6.91 12.17 2.50
CA SER A 38 6.26 11.85 1.23
C SER A 38 4.89 12.52 1.13
N ALA A 39 4.59 13.10 -0.03
CA ALA A 39 3.29 13.70 -0.32
C ALA A 39 2.13 12.70 -0.36
N HIS A 40 2.43 11.39 -0.29
CA HIS A 40 1.43 10.32 -0.33
C HIS A 40 0.98 9.89 1.08
N ILE A 41 1.64 10.34 2.14
CA ILE A 41 1.24 10.02 3.51
C ILE A 41 -0.18 10.54 3.76
N GLY A 42 -1.03 9.70 4.37
CA GLY A 42 -2.45 9.99 4.63
C GLY A 42 -3.39 9.70 3.45
N LEU A 43 -2.87 9.46 2.25
CA LEU A 43 -3.69 8.99 1.13
C LEU A 43 -4.07 7.52 1.32
N ASP A 44 -5.20 7.12 0.74
CA ASP A 44 -5.54 5.72 0.58
C ASP A 44 -4.59 5.06 -0.42
N VAL A 45 -4.05 3.88 -0.07
CA VAL A 45 -3.11 3.13 -0.91
C VAL A 45 -3.73 2.74 -2.25
N GLY A 46 -5.00 2.36 -2.26
CA GLY A 46 -5.70 1.94 -3.46
C GLY A 46 -5.90 3.11 -4.42
N LEU A 47 -6.25 4.29 -3.89
CA LEU A 47 -6.31 5.53 -4.67
C LEU A 47 -4.93 5.91 -5.22
N ALA A 48 -3.88 5.88 -4.38
CA ALA A 48 -2.51 6.17 -4.80
C ALA A 48 -2.00 5.22 -5.90
N CYS A 49 -2.40 3.95 -5.85
CA CYS A 49 -2.02 2.92 -6.83
C CYS A 49 -2.98 2.80 -8.03
N ARG A 50 -4.03 3.63 -8.13
CA ARG A 50 -5.08 3.56 -9.17
C ARG A 50 -5.81 2.21 -9.21
N LEU A 51 -6.15 1.68 -8.05
CA LEU A 51 -6.82 0.39 -7.86
C LEU A 51 -8.23 0.49 -7.27
N GLY A 52 -8.73 1.73 -7.06
CA GLY A 52 -9.95 1.99 -6.28
C GLY A 52 -9.65 2.07 -4.78
N ALA A 53 -10.59 2.54 -3.97
CA ALA A 53 -10.36 2.69 -2.52
C ALA A 53 -10.13 1.32 -1.86
N MET A 54 -9.09 1.23 -1.02
CA MET A 54 -8.78 0.02 -0.23
C MET A 54 -8.92 0.22 1.28
N GLU A 55 -9.18 1.45 1.72
CA GLU A 55 -9.32 1.89 3.11
C GLU A 55 -8.08 1.61 3.96
N ILE A 56 -6.90 1.68 3.32
CA ILE A 56 -5.60 1.49 3.98
C ILE A 56 -4.79 2.76 3.79
N PRO A 57 -4.59 3.56 4.86
CA PRO A 57 -3.81 4.78 4.77
C PRO A 57 -2.33 4.46 4.57
N ILE A 58 -1.66 5.27 3.75
CA ILE A 58 -0.21 5.28 3.65
C ILE A 58 0.36 6.02 4.86
N VAL A 59 1.28 5.37 5.58
CA VAL A 59 1.94 5.94 6.76
C VAL A 59 3.46 5.96 6.58
N ASP A 60 4.17 6.80 7.34
CA ASP A 60 5.64 6.79 7.39
C ASP A 60 6.21 5.96 8.55
N ASN A 61 5.35 5.57 9.49
CA ASN A 61 5.68 4.73 10.63
C ASN A 61 4.51 3.78 10.95
N LEU A 62 4.82 2.52 11.26
CA LEU A 62 3.85 1.49 11.64
C LEU A 62 3.76 1.25 13.16
N GLY A 63 4.58 1.96 13.95
CA GLY A 63 4.77 1.73 15.39
C GLY A 63 6.11 1.09 15.66
#